data_AF-A0A8T5LJ17-F1
#
_entry.id   AF-A0A8T5LJ17-F1
#
_cell.length_a   1.000
_cell.length_b   1.000
_cell.length_c   1.000
_cell.angle_alpha   90.00
_cell.angle_beta   90.00
_cell.angle_gamma   90.00
#
_symmetry.space_group_name_H-M   'P 1'
#
loop_
_entity.id
_entity.type
_entity.pdbx_description
1 polymer ?
#
loop_
_entity_poly.entity_id
_entity_poly.type
_entity_poly.pdbx_seq_one_letter_code
_entity_poly.pdbx_strand_id
1 'polypeptide(L)'
;MNYDFSTAHQIRIRGKSVEIKKWLKELCDVFDKGASYSQIQDEVNNLENIVEPVQYTFGVYHRIYFNRDSILYVPNVSGDDAKKFHFEVFKKLFDKAKNNFEKNY
;
A
#
# COMPACT_ATOMS: atom_id res chain seq x y z
N MET A 1 -6.63 8.61 10.85
CA MET A 1 -5.75 7.55 10.32
C MET A 1 -4.51 7.37 11.20
N ASN A 2 -4.04 6.14 11.40
CA ASN A 2 -2.75 5.87 12.06
C ASN A 2 -1.77 5.21 11.08
N TYR A 3 -0.51 5.67 11.09
CA TYR A 3 0.60 5.12 10.30
C TYR A 3 1.70 4.64 11.24
N ASP A 4 2.24 3.45 10.97
CA ASP A 4 3.35 2.89 11.76
C ASP A 4 4.47 2.39 10.84
N PHE A 5 5.70 2.75 11.19
CA PHE A 5 6.93 2.28 10.56
C PHE A 5 7.65 1.40 11.55
N SER A 6 7.78 0.11 11.27
CA SER A 6 8.51 -0.79 12.17
C SER A 6 9.96 -1.00 11.72
N THR A 7 10.81 -1.40 12.66
CA THR A 7 12.19 -1.87 12.41
C THR A 7 12.26 -3.07 11.44
N ALA A 8 11.14 -3.73 11.16
CA ALA A 8 11.02 -4.81 10.18
C ALA A 8 10.80 -4.34 8.73
N HIS A 9 11.07 -3.08 8.39
CA HIS A 9 10.91 -2.53 7.03
C HIS A 9 9.49 -2.67 6.49
N GLN A 10 8.48 -2.28 7.28
CA GLN A 10 7.09 -2.30 6.85
C GLN A 10 6.39 -0.98 7.19
N ILE A 11 5.38 -0.64 6.39
CA ILE A 11 4.47 0.47 6.67
C ILE A 11 3.09 -0.11 6.90
N ARG A 12 2.47 0.23 8.03
CA ARG A 12 1.08 -0.16 8.32
C ARG A 12 0.18 1.06 8.36
N ILE A 13 -0.97 0.94 7.70
CA ILE A 13 -2.02 1.94 7.66
C ILE A 13 -3.29 1.32 8.25
N ARG A 14 -3.97 2.02 9.16
CA ARG A 14 -5.28 1.62 9.71
C ARG A 14 -6.27 2.78 9.66
N GLY A 15 -7.51 2.48 9.31
CA GLY A 15 -8.58 3.46 9.17
C GLY A 15 -9.91 2.81 8.79
N LYS A 16 -10.92 3.64 8.56
CA LYS A 16 -12.22 3.19 8.04
C LYS A 16 -12.09 2.76 6.58
N SER A 17 -12.95 1.85 6.13
CA SER A 17 -12.98 1.37 4.74
C SER A 17 -12.94 2.48 3.68
N VAL A 18 -13.66 3.59 3.88
CA VAL A 18 -13.61 4.74 2.96
C VAL A 18 -12.20 5.35 2.88
N GLU A 19 -11.49 5.47 4.00
CA GLU A 19 -10.12 5.99 4.03
C GLU A 19 -9.15 4.99 3.41
N ILE A 20 -9.29 3.69 3.70
CA ILE A 20 -8.44 2.63 3.14
C ILE A 20 -8.60 2.53 1.62
N LYS A 21 -9.84 2.58 1.12
CA LYS A 21 -10.15 2.60 -0.31
C LYS A 21 -9.49 3.77 -1.01
N LYS A 22 -9.55 4.96 -0.42
CA LYS A 22 -8.87 6.15 -0.97
C LYS A 22 -7.34 5.96 -0.95
N TRP A 23 -6.79 5.45 0.14
CA TRP A 23 -5.35 5.16 0.23
C TRP A 23 -4.86 4.21 -0.84
N LEU A 24 -5.57 3.11 -1.08
CA LEU A 24 -5.24 2.16 -2.15
C LEU A 24 -5.21 2.86 -3.51
N LYS A 25 -6.20 3.71 -3.81
CA LYS A 25 -6.23 4.50 -5.05
C LYS A 25 -5.01 5.40 -5.21
N GLU A 26 -4.69 6.20 -4.19
CA GLU A 26 -3.56 7.13 -4.23
C GLU A 26 -2.22 6.41 -4.41
N LEU A 27 -2.08 5.22 -3.82
CA LEU A 27 -0.88 4.42 -3.99
C LEU A 27 -0.80 3.84 -5.40
N CYS A 28 -1.89 3.29 -5.92
CA CYS A 28 -1.94 2.83 -7.31
C CYS A 28 -1.56 3.93 -8.30
N ASP A 29 -2.02 5.16 -8.07
CA ASP A 29 -1.69 6.31 -8.91
C ASP A 29 -0.20 6.66 -8.88
N VAL A 30 0.49 6.41 -7.75
CA VAL A 30 1.92 6.69 -7.54
C VAL A 30 2.82 5.54 -8.00
N PHE A 31 2.37 4.29 -7.89
CA PHE A 31 3.15 3.08 -8.20
C PHE A 31 3.33 2.79 -9.70
N ASP A 32 2.87 3.71 -10.56
CA ASP A 32 2.89 3.68 -12.03
C ASP A 32 1.50 3.37 -12.62
N LYS A 33 1.00 4.27 -13.49
CA LYS A 33 -0.38 4.35 -14.01
C LYS A 33 -0.73 3.27 -15.04
N GLY A 34 -0.10 2.09 -14.96
CA GLY A 34 -0.25 0.99 -15.90
C GLY A 34 -1.30 -0.06 -15.50
N ALA A 35 -1.24 -1.23 -16.15
CA ALA A 35 -2.19 -2.35 -16.03
C ALA A 35 -2.35 -2.93 -14.61
N SER A 36 -1.46 -2.58 -13.68
CA SER A 36 -1.50 -3.05 -12.29
C SER A 36 -2.70 -2.53 -11.50
N TYR A 37 -3.18 -1.30 -11.78
CA TYR A 37 -4.36 -0.79 -11.08
C TYR A 37 -5.64 -1.51 -11.53
N SER A 38 -5.80 -1.74 -12.84
CA SER A 38 -6.97 -2.46 -13.37
C SER A 38 -7.11 -3.86 -12.78
N GLN A 39 -6.00 -4.50 -12.42
CA GLN A 39 -5.99 -5.85 -11.84
C GLN A 39 -6.49 -5.92 -10.40
N ILE A 40 -6.44 -4.82 -9.65
CA ILE A 40 -6.95 -4.76 -8.26
C ILE A 40 -8.16 -3.85 -8.10
N GLN A 41 -8.64 -3.29 -9.21
CA GLN A 41 -9.69 -2.28 -9.20
C GLN A 41 -11.00 -2.88 -8.67
N ASP A 42 -11.28 -4.14 -8.96
CA ASP A 42 -12.46 -4.84 -8.47
C ASP A 42 -12.38 -5.07 -6.95
N GLU A 43 -11.22 -5.49 -6.43
CA GLU A 43 -10.99 -5.63 -5.00
C GLU A 43 -11.09 -4.29 -4.26
N VAL A 44 -10.51 -3.23 -4.82
CA VAL A 44 -10.60 -1.87 -4.25
C VAL A 44 -12.05 -1.36 -4.31
N ASN A 45 -12.79 -1.68 -5.37
CA ASN A 45 -14.18 -1.27 -5.52
C ASN A 45 -15.10 -1.99 -4.52
N ASN A 46 -14.83 -3.26 -4.24
CA ASN A 46 -15.59 -4.10 -3.31
C ASN A 46 -14.89 -4.27 -1.94
N LEU A 47 -14.03 -3.32 -1.57
CA LEU A 47 -13.14 -3.42 -0.41
C LEU A 47 -13.88 -3.75 0.89
N GLU A 48 -15.10 -3.24 1.07
CA GLU A 48 -15.96 -3.50 2.23
C GLU A 48 -16.24 -4.99 2.49
N ASN A 49 -16.17 -5.83 1.45
CA ASN A 49 -16.37 -7.28 1.53
C ASN A 49 -15.08 -8.05 1.86
N ILE A 50 -13.92 -7.39 1.80
CA ILE A 50 -12.62 -7.99 2.07
C ILE A 50 -12.35 -7.91 3.58
N VAL A 51 -12.75 -8.95 4.30
CA VAL A 51 -12.48 -9.08 5.75
C VAL A 51 -11.06 -9.58 6.00
N GLU A 52 -10.67 -10.62 5.26
CA GLU A 52 -9.33 -11.20 5.34
C GLU A 52 -8.35 -10.45 4.43
N PRO A 53 -7.10 -10.19 4.86
CA PRO A 53 -6.13 -9.49 4.03
C PRO A 53 -5.83 -10.22 2.72
N VAL A 54 -6.06 -9.54 1.60
CA VAL A 54 -5.62 -10.00 0.28
C VAL A 54 -4.21 -9.49 -0.01
N GLN A 55 -3.42 -10.31 -0.70
CA GLN A 55 -2.05 -9.97 -1.08
C GLN A 55 -2.02 -9.45 -2.51
N TYR A 56 -1.28 -8.36 -2.74
CA TYR A 56 -0.98 -7.88 -4.07
C TYR A 56 0.50 -7.47 -4.23
N THR A 57 1.03 -7.61 -5.43
CA THR A 57 2.44 -7.36 -5.74
C THR A 57 2.52 -6.26 -6.80
N PHE A 58 2.83 -5.02 -6.40
CA PHE A 58 2.97 -3.88 -7.32
C PHE A 58 4.23 -3.94 -8.20
N GLY A 59 5.15 -4.86 -7.91
CA GLY A 59 6.36 -5.08 -8.69
C GLY A 59 7.23 -6.16 -8.06
N VAL A 60 8.34 -6.51 -8.70
CA VAL A 60 9.19 -7.64 -8.30
C VAL A 60 9.60 -7.56 -6.82
N TYR A 61 9.84 -6.35 -6.31
CA TYR A 61 10.39 -6.12 -4.98
C TYR A 61 9.36 -5.67 -3.95
N HIS A 62 8.09 -5.61 -4.33
CA HIS A 62 7.11 -4.80 -3.64
C HIS A 62 5.79 -5.53 -3.39
N ARG A 63 5.37 -5.68 -2.13
CA ARG A 63 4.12 -6.38 -1.78
C ARG A 63 3.27 -5.57 -0.81
N ILE A 64 1.96 -5.67 -1.00
CA ILE A 64 0.95 -5.08 -0.13
C ILE A 64 -0.02 -6.15 0.33
N TYR A 65 -0.53 -5.99 1.54
CA TYR A 65 -1.64 -6.75 2.08
C TYR A 65 -2.72 -5.79 2.51
N PHE A 66 -3.96 -5.97 2.09
CA PHE A 66 -5.03 -5.04 2.44
C PHE A 66 -6.34 -5.76 2.74
N ASN A 67 -7.12 -5.16 3.63
CA ASN A 67 -8.52 -5.50 3.87
C ASN A 67 -9.30 -4.21 4.10
N ARG A 68 -10.58 -4.32 4.42
CA ARG A 68 -11.45 -3.15 4.63
C ARG A 68 -10.99 -2.17 5.72
N ASP A 69 -10.10 -2.58 6.62
CA ASP A 69 -9.74 -1.79 7.80
C ASP A 69 -8.24 -1.43 7.84
N SER A 70 -7.42 -2.00 6.95
CA SER A 70 -5.98 -1.84 7.02
C SER A 70 -5.24 -2.10 5.71
N ILE A 71 -4.03 -1.54 5.63
CA ILE A 71 -3.04 -1.89 4.62
C ILE A 71 -1.68 -2.10 5.27
N LEU A 72 -0.92 -3.06 4.75
CA LEU A 72 0.44 -3.39 5.15
C LEU A 72 1.34 -3.47 3.91
N TYR A 73 2.36 -2.62 3.88
CA TYR A 73 3.38 -2.59 2.82
C TYR A 73 4.65 -3.28 3.31
N VAL A 74 5.20 -4.19 2.51
CA VAL A 74 6.45 -4.90 2.81
C VAL A 74 7.34 -5.08 1.56
N PRO A 75 8.67 -5.06 1.72
CA PRO A 75 9.62 -5.53 0.72
C PRO A 75 9.42 -7.00 0.39
N ASN A 76 9.33 -7.32 -0.90
CA ASN A 76 9.28 -8.67 -1.45
C ASN A 76 10.69 -9.16 -1.83
N VAL A 77 11.62 -9.09 -0.89
CA VAL A 77 13.03 -9.47 -1.10
C VAL A 77 13.60 -10.19 0.11
N SER A 78 14.62 -11.00 -0.14
CA SER A 78 15.39 -11.69 0.91
C SER A 78 16.65 -10.90 1.26
N GLY A 79 17.09 -11.00 2.52
CA GLY A 79 18.26 -10.28 3.04
C GLY A 79 17.93 -8.87 3.55
N ASP A 80 18.52 -8.50 4.69
CA ASP A 80 18.14 -7.27 5.39
C ASP A 80 18.63 -5.99 4.68
N ASP A 81 19.81 -6.01 4.05
CA ASP A 81 20.29 -4.87 3.25
C ASP A 81 19.40 -4.61 2.03
N ALA A 82 18.95 -5.68 1.36
CA ALA A 82 18.02 -5.56 0.25
C ALA A 82 16.66 -5.03 0.72
N LYS A 83 16.12 -5.56 1.84
CA LYS A 83 14.88 -5.04 2.45
C LYS A 83 15.01 -3.56 2.76
N LYS A 84 16.10 -3.13 3.39
CA LYS A 84 16.36 -1.73 3.73
C LYS A 84 16.40 -0.85 2.48
N PHE A 85 17.16 -1.25 1.46
CA PHE A 85 17.28 -0.49 0.21
C PHE A 85 15.91 -0.31 -0.48
N HIS A 86 15.18 -1.40 -0.69
CA HIS A 86 13.88 -1.35 -1.35
C HIS A 86 12.84 -0.62 -0.49
N PHE A 87 12.91 -0.73 0.85
CA PHE A 87 12.06 0.01 1.76
C PHE A 87 12.21 1.52 1.66
N GLU A 88 13.43 2.04 1.46
CA GLU A 88 13.65 3.48 1.28
C GLU A 88 13.06 4.00 -0.04
N VAL A 89 13.16 3.21 -1.13
CA VAL A 89 12.49 3.54 -2.40
C VAL A 89 10.98 3.59 -2.21
N PHE A 90 10.45 2.62 -1.48
CA PHE A 90 9.04 2.54 -1.15
C PHE A 90 8.54 3.69 -0.28
N LYS A 91 9.30 4.08 0.73
CA LYS A 91 8.93 5.17 1.63
C LYS A 91 8.69 6.46 0.84
N LYS A 92 9.50 6.72 -0.19
CA LYS A 92 9.30 7.86 -1.10
C LYS A 92 7.98 7.78 -1.87
N LEU A 93 7.55 6.59 -2.28
CA LEU A 93 6.26 6.38 -2.96
C LEU A 93 5.09 6.54 -1.98
N PHE A 94 5.23 5.98 -0.78
CA PHE A 94 4.27 6.18 0.30
C PHE A 94 4.11 7.66 0.65
N ASP A 95 5.20 8.41 0.80
CA ASP A 95 5.15 9.84 1.13
C ASP A 95 4.47 10.66 0.02
N LYS A 96 4.67 10.29 -1.25
CA LYS A 96 3.94 10.89 -2.37
C LYS A 96 2.43 10.61 -2.31
N ALA A 97 2.04 9.35 -2.09
CA ALA A 97 0.63 8.98 -1.97
C ALA A 97 -0.03 9.63 -0.75
N LYS A 98 0.72 9.74 0.36
CA LYS A 98 0.32 10.48 1.56
C LYS A 98 0.00 11.93 1.25
N ASN A 99 0.92 12.61 0.57
CA ASN A 99 0.72 14.01 0.19
C ASN A 99 -0.52 14.20 -0.71
N ASN A 100 -0.79 13.27 -1.63
CA ASN A 100 -2.02 13.33 -2.44
C ASN A 100 -3.27 13.08 -1.59
N PHE A 101 -3.23 12.06 -0.72
CA PHE A 101 -4.32 11.76 0.20
C PHE A 101 -4.71 12.97 1.03
N GLU A 102 -3.72 13.64 1.65
CA GLU A 102 -3.89 14.81 2.52
C GLU A 102 -4.31 16.08 1.76
N LYS A 103 -3.92 16.26 0.50
CA LYS A 103 -4.39 17.39 -0.32
C LYS A 103 -5.84 17.25 -0.76
N ASN A 104 -6.30 16.01 -0.92
CA ASN A 104 -7.62 15.68 -1.43
C ASN A 104 -8.62 15.37 -0.30
N TYR A 105 -8.25 15.48 0.98
CA TYR A 105 -9.06 15.14 2.16
C TYR A 105 -9.19 16.37 3.07
#